data_AF-A0A2N1WF98-F1
#
_entry.id   AF-A0A2N1WF98-F1
#
_cell.length_a   1.000
_cell.length_b   1.000
_cell.length_c   1.000
_cell.angle_alpha   90.00
_cell.angle_beta   90.00
_cell.angle_gamma   90.00
#
_symmetry.space_group_name_H-M   'P 1'
#
loop_
_entity.id
_entity.type
_entity.pdbx_description
1 polymer ?
#
loop_
_entity_poly.entity_id
_entity_poly.type
_entity_poly.pdbx_seq_one_letter_code
_entity_poly.pdbx_strand_id
1 'polypeptide(L)' 'MYRMGTPAQSTKNPARHKASCLKANVLVHMTPSEREQVEAIASQEMRSLSATTRMLLLTGIQQYQKDTETRGA' A
#
# COMPACT_ATOMS: atom_id res chain seq x y z
N MET A 1 -32.92 12.59 -49.92
CA MET A 1 -32.67 13.18 -48.58
C MET A 1 -32.18 12.07 -47.66
N TYR A 2 -30.89 12.03 -47.33
CA TYR A 2 -30.35 11.09 -46.32
C TYR A 2 -30.04 11.86 -45.04
N ARG A 3 -30.65 11.43 -43.92
CA ARG A 3 -30.45 12.01 -42.59
C ARG A 3 -29.11 11.49 -42.05
N MET A 4 -28.10 12.36 -42.02
CA MET A 4 -26.79 12.10 -41.43
C MET A 4 -26.94 11.68 -39.97
N GLY A 5 -26.45 10.49 -39.63
CA GLY A 5 -26.36 10.00 -38.26
C GLY A 5 -25.38 10.86 -37.45
N THR A 6 -25.79 11.25 -36.25
CA THR A 6 -24.96 11.96 -35.29
C THR A 6 -23.76 11.10 -34.88
N PRO A 7 -22.53 11.64 -34.80
CA PRO A 7 -21.41 10.86 -34.28
C PRO A 7 -21.65 10.58 -32.80
N ALA A 8 -21.66 9.29 -32.46
CA ALA A 8 -21.64 8.80 -31.09
C ALA A 8 -20.44 9.42 -30.37
N GLN A 9 -20.73 10.24 -29.36
CA GLN A 9 -19.71 10.82 -28.51
C GLN A 9 -18.94 9.67 -27.84
N SER A 10 -17.64 9.56 -28.17
CA SER A 10 -16.70 8.69 -27.46
C SER A 10 -16.74 9.06 -25.98
N THR A 11 -17.35 8.19 -25.17
CA THR A 11 -17.30 8.32 -23.72
C THR A 11 -15.83 8.20 -23.32
N LYS A 12 -15.24 9.33 -22.91
CA LYS A 12 -13.89 9.36 -22.34
C LYS A 12 -13.88 8.43 -21.13
N ASN A 13 -13.40 7.21 -21.32
CA ASN A 13 -13.21 6.25 -20.25
C ASN A 13 -12.24 6.86 -19.23
N PRO A 14 -12.61 7.08 -17.96
CA PRO A 14 -11.71 7.64 -16.95
C PRO A 14 -10.72 6.56 -16.48
N ALA A 15 -9.96 5.99 -17.42
CA ALA A 15 -8.86 5.08 -17.14
C ALA A 15 -7.61 5.85 -16.67
N ARG A 16 -7.77 6.79 -15.73
CA ARG A 16 -6.66 7.59 -15.15
C ARG A 16 -6.61 7.47 -13.63
N HIS A 17 -6.57 6.23 -13.13
CA HIS A 17 -6.16 5.96 -11.75
C HIS A 17 -5.33 4.68 -11.63
N LYS A 18 -4.41 4.42 -12.57
CA LYS A 18 -3.61 3.16 -12.59
C LYS A 18 -2.09 3.34 -12.46
N ALA A 19 -1.59 4.55 -12.27
CA ALA A 19 -0.13 4.82 -12.22
C ALA A 19 0.41 5.25 -10.83
N SER A 20 -0.45 5.32 -9.80
CA SER A 20 -0.07 5.84 -8.48
C SER A 20 0.18 4.75 -7.43
N CYS A 21 -0.50 3.60 -7.50
CA CYS A 21 -0.38 2.56 -6.46
C CYS A 21 0.98 1.83 -6.46
N LEU A 22 1.61 1.64 -7.62
CA LEU A 22 2.85 0.86 -7.70
C LEU A 22 4.08 1.62 -7.17
N LYS A 23 4.06 2.96 -7.16
CA LYS A 23 5.19 3.77 -6.69
C LYS A 23 5.43 3.68 -5.18
N ALA A 24 4.41 3.29 -4.41
CA ALA A 24 4.47 3.21 -2.95
C ALA A 24 4.81 1.80 -2.44
N ASN A 25 5.06 0.84 -3.33
CA ASN A 25 5.41 -0.52 -2.93
C ASN A 25 6.88 -0.60 -2.56
N VAL A 26 7.16 -1.14 -1.38
CA VAL A 26 8.51 -1.46 -0.92
C VAL A 26 8.63 -2.98 -0.87
N LEU A 27 9.65 -3.53 -1.54
CA LEU A 27 10.06 -4.92 -1.38
C LEU A 27 11.12 -4.97 -0.29
N VAL A 28 10.90 -5.83 0.71
CA VAL A 28 11.81 -5.98 1.85
C VAL A 28 12.28 -7.43 1.89
N HIS A 29 13.58 -7.62 2.03
CA HIS A 29 14.15 -8.93 2.33
C HIS A 29 13.93 -9.22 3.81
N MET A 30 13.35 -10.38 4.10
CA MET A 30 13.13 -10.88 5.44
C MET A 30 13.82 -12.23 5.58
N THR A 31 14.41 -12.49 6.73
CA THR A 31 14.84 -13.84 7.11
C THR A 31 13.61 -14.74 7.30
N PRO A 32 13.78 -16.08 7.24
CA PRO A 32 12.66 -17.00 7.47
C PRO A 32 12.00 -16.83 8.83
N SER A 33 12.78 -16.60 9.89
CA SER A 33 12.28 -16.42 11.25
C SER A 33 11.52 -15.11 11.44
N GLU A 34 11.93 -14.02 10.80
CA GLU A 34 11.16 -12.76 10.80
C GLU A 34 9.84 -12.94 10.08
N ARG A 35 9.83 -13.66 8.94
CA ARG A 35 8.61 -13.92 8.18
C ARG A 35 7.61 -14.75 8.99
N GLU A 36 8.07 -15.81 9.65
CA GLU A 36 7.24 -16.66 10.50
C GLU A 36 6.57 -15.87 11.64
N GLN A 37 7.32 -14.96 12.28
CA GLN A 37 6.77 -14.08 13.32
C GLN A 37 5.66 -13.18 12.78
N VAL A 38 5.84 -12.56 11.61
CA VAL A 38 4.82 -11.69 11.02
C VAL A 38 3.59 -12.49 10.57
N GLU A 39 3.78 -13.70 10.03
CA GLU A 39 2.69 -14.61 9.68
C GLU A 39 1.88 -15.02 10.92
N ALA A 40 2.54 -15.34 12.04
CA ALA A 40 1.88 -15.67 13.29
C ALA A 40 1.02 -14.50 13.82
N ILE A 41 1.55 -13.26 13.79
CA ILE A 41 0.79 -12.06 14.19
C ILE A 41 -0.41 -11.85 13.25
N ALA A 42 -0.20 -11.98 11.93
CA ALA A 42 -1.27 -11.83 10.95
C ALA A 42 -2.40 -12.84 11.17
N SER A 43 -2.06 -14.10 11.46
CA SER A 43 -3.03 -15.15 11.80
C SER A 43 -3.79 -14.84 13.09
N GLN A 44 -3.11 -14.41 14.14
CA GLN A 44 -3.73 -14.08 15.43
C GLN A 44 -4.74 -12.94 15.31
N GLU A 45 -4.46 -11.95 14.46
CA GLU A 45 -5.30 -10.78 14.29
C GLU A 45 -6.33 -10.92 13.16
N MET A 46 -6.36 -12.07 12.47
CA MET A 46 -7.18 -12.32 11.28
C MET A 46 -7.00 -11.25 10.19
N ARG A 47 -5.74 -10.88 9.93
CA ARG A 47 -5.35 -9.85 8.95
C ARG A 47 -4.51 -10.44 7.83
N SER A 48 -4.44 -9.72 6.71
CA SER A 48 -3.50 -10.09 5.65
C SER A 48 -2.06 -9.76 6.07
N LEU A 49 -1.11 -10.53 5.54
CA LEU A 49 0.31 -10.34 5.85
C LEU A 49 0.78 -8.91 5.53
N SER A 50 0.38 -8.36 4.37
CA SER A 50 0.74 -6.99 3.98
C SER A 50 0.15 -5.91 4.90
N ALA A 51 -1.06 -6.13 5.43
CA ALA A 51 -1.67 -5.21 6.39
C ALA A 51 -0.93 -5.24 7.73
N THR A 52 -0.59 -6.43 8.22
CA THR A 52 0.20 -6.61 9.44
C THR A 52 1.60 -6.01 9.29
N THR A 53 2.31 -6.29 8.19
CA THR A 53 3.62 -5.68 7.91
C THR A 53 3.52 -4.15 7.87
N ARG A 54 2.51 -3.59 7.21
CA ARG A 54 2.31 -2.13 7.16
C ARG A 54 2.06 -1.55 8.54
N MET A 55 1.25 -2.21 9.36
CA MET A 55 0.98 -1.77 10.73
C MET A 55 2.28 -1.78 11.57
N LEU A 56 3.04 -2.88 11.55
CA LEU A 56 4.31 -2.99 12.28
C LEU A 56 5.31 -1.92 11.82
N LEU A 57 5.41 -1.66 10.51
CA LEU A 57 6.25 -0.61 9.95
C LEU A 57 5.89 0.78 10.50
N LEU A 58 4.60 1.13 10.51
CA LEU A 58 4.14 2.42 11.02
C LEU A 58 4.43 2.58 12.51
N THR A 59 4.22 1.53 13.31
CA THR A 59 4.57 1.51 14.72
C THR A 59 6.07 1.73 14.93
N GLY A 60 6.92 1.06 14.13
CA GLY A 60 8.37 1.22 14.17
C GLY A 60 8.83 2.65 13.84
N ILE A 61 8.21 3.29 12.84
CA ILE A 61 8.51 4.70 12.48
C ILE A 61 8.19 5.63 13.65
N GLN A 62 7.01 5.47 14.26
CA GLN A 62 6.62 6.30 15.41
C GLN A 62 7.57 6.09 16.60
N GLN A 63 7.98 4.86 16.86
CA GLN A 63 8.92 4.56 17.93
C GLN A 63 10.29 5.19 17.67
N TYR A 64 10.82 5.02 16.45
CA TYR A 64 12.09 5.62 16.04
C TYR A 64 12.08 7.14 16.22
N GLN A 65 10.99 7.81 15.80
CA GLN A 65 10.84 9.26 15.97
C GLN A 65 10.94 9.66 17.45
N LYS A 66 10.18 9.00 18.34
CA LYS A 66 10.24 9.26 19.79
C LYS A 66 11.64 9.07 20.37
N ASP A 67 12.33 8.01 19.95
CA ASP A 67 13.68 7.70 20.44
C ASP A 67 14.73 8.68 19.91
N THR A 68 14.51 9.26 18.73
CA THR A 68 15.41 10.26 18.15
C THR A 68 15.15 11.69 18.65
N GLU A 69 13.90 12.07 18.90
CA GLU A 69 13.55 13.37 19.49
C GLU A 69 14.13 13.50 20.90
N THR A 70 14.12 12.42 21.69
CA THR A 70 14.71 12.39 23.03
C THR A 70 16.25 12.40 23.05
N ARG A 71 16.91 12.12 21.92
CA ARG A 71 18.38 12.09 21.80
C ARG A 71 18.98 13.45 21.38
N GLY A 72 18.13 14.42 21.01
CA GLY A 72 18.53 15.76 20.60
C GLY A 72 18.21 16.87 21.61
N ALA A 73 17.79 16.53 22.84
CA ALA A 73 17.45 17.47 23.91
C ALA A 73 18.48 17.46 25.05
#